data_AF-A0A3G6MJ26-F1
#
_entry.id   AF-A0A3G6MJ26-F1
#
_cell.length_a   1.000
_cell.length_b   1.000
_cell.length_c   1.000
_cell.angle_alpha   90.00
_cell.angle_beta   90.00
_cell.angle_gamma   90.00
#
_symmetry.space_group_name_H-M   'P 1'
#
loop_
_entity.id
_entity.type
_entity.pdbx_description
1 polymer ?
#
loop_
_entity_poly.entity_id
_entity_poly.type
_entity_poly.pdbx_seq_one_letter_code
_entity_poly.pdbx_strand_id
1 'polypeptide(L)'
;MRPNYTKIYQDMLRLEHPEKLKDPKIKELIQKLNTSEDVLNFNEKLFEQSKETQKNNQKLKTYDKKTMLKLLQYQKKHGFSTSYMSRKYKISRTTLAKWKITFEEEFEALK
;
A
#
# COMPACT_ATOMS: atom_id res chain seq x y z
N MET A 1 8.68 20.01 -1.89
CA MET A 1 7.42 20.50 -1.29
C MET A 1 6.77 19.36 -0.53
N ARG A 2 6.43 19.55 0.76
CA ARG A 2 5.64 18.56 1.51
C ARG A 2 4.16 18.93 1.39
N PRO A 3 3.27 17.98 1.04
CA PRO A 3 1.83 18.23 1.05
C PRO A 3 1.36 18.56 2.47
N ASN A 4 0.41 19.49 2.60
CA ASN A 4 -0.22 19.78 3.89
C ASN A 4 -1.33 18.75 4.16
N TYR A 5 -0.94 17.61 4.73
CA TYR A 5 -1.85 16.49 4.99
C TYR A 5 -3.02 16.88 5.91
N THR A 6 -2.79 17.80 6.84
CA THR A 6 -3.84 18.33 7.74
C THR A 6 -4.98 18.93 6.95
N LYS A 7 -4.69 19.85 6.01
CA LYS A 7 -5.72 20.48 5.17
C LYS A 7 -6.42 19.48 4.24
N ILE A 8 -5.66 18.58 3.62
CA ILE A 8 -6.19 17.59 2.69
C ILE A 8 -7.20 16.67 3.38
N TYR A 9 -6.85 16.11 4.53
CA TYR A 9 -7.76 15.25 5.28
C TYR A 9 -8.94 15.99 5.87
N GLN A 10 -8.75 17.26 6.26
CA GLN A 10 -9.83 18.07 6.80
C GLN A 10 -10.89 18.42 5.72
N ASP A 11 -10.47 18.78 4.51
CA ASP A 11 -11.40 18.99 3.39
C ASP A 11 -12.05 17.67 2.94
N MET A 12 -11.28 16.57 2.85
CA MET A 12 -11.81 15.25 2.50
C MET A 12 -12.87 14.77 3.48
N LEU A 13 -12.62 14.89 4.78
CA LEU A 13 -13.57 14.50 5.82
C LEU A 13 -14.79 15.42 5.89
N ARG A 14 -14.65 16.70 5.55
CA ARG A 14 -15.79 17.63 5.46
C ARG A 14 -16.78 17.19 4.37
N LEU A 15 -16.29 16.62 3.28
CA LEU A 15 -17.11 16.19 2.14
C LEU A 15 -17.71 14.79 2.33
N GLU A 16 -16.91 13.82 2.77
CA GLU A 16 -17.30 12.40 2.77
C GLU A 16 -17.84 11.92 4.13
N HIS A 17 -17.31 12.42 5.25
CA HIS A 17 -17.63 11.93 6.60
C HIS A 17 -17.65 13.06 7.65
N PRO A 18 -18.61 14.01 7.56
CA PRO A 18 -18.71 15.12 8.50
C PRO A 18 -18.96 14.65 9.94
N GLU A 19 -19.49 13.44 10.11
CA GLU A 19 -19.66 12.75 11.39
C GLU A 19 -18.32 12.47 12.11
N LYS A 20 -17.29 12.02 11.38
CA LYS A 20 -15.96 11.74 11.94
C LYS A 20 -15.18 13.02 12.27
N LEU A 21 -15.54 14.14 11.66
CA LEU A 21 -14.94 15.45 11.96
C LEU A 21 -15.41 16.01 13.32
N LYS A 22 -16.57 15.56 13.80
CA LYS A 22 -17.10 15.95 15.12
C LYS A 22 -16.36 15.27 16.27
N ASP A 23 -15.64 14.18 16.00
CA ASP A 23 -14.83 13.50 17.00
C ASP A 23 -13.55 14.29 17.32
N PRO A 24 -13.36 14.73 18.58
CA PRO A 24 -12.17 15.50 18.98
C PRO A 24 -10.88 14.69 18.79
N LYS A 25 -10.95 13.36 18.92
CA LYS A 25 -9.81 12.45 18.69
C LYS A 25 -9.31 12.49 17.24
N ILE A 26 -10.23 12.56 16.26
CA ILE A 26 -9.87 12.61 14.85
C ILE A 26 -9.21 13.95 14.52
N LYS A 27 -9.71 15.05 15.10
CA LYS A 27 -9.15 16.40 14.90
C LYS A 27 -7.71 16.52 15.44
N GLU A 28 -7.44 15.95 16.62
CA GLU A 28 -6.07 15.87 17.16
C GLU A 28 -5.14 14.99 16.32
N LEU A 29 -5.63 13.86 15.82
CA LEU A 29 -4.86 12.98 14.93
C LEU A 29 -4.49 13.69 13.62
N ILE A 30 -5.40 14.47 13.03
CA ILE A 30 -5.15 15.23 11.80
C ILE A 30 -4.08 16.30 12.00
N GLN A 31 -4.04 16.94 13.17
CA GLN A 31 -3.01 17.91 13.51
C GLN A 31 -1.63 17.27 13.75
N LYS A 32 -1.58 15.98 14.07
CA LYS A 32 -0.33 15.22 14.27
C LYS A 32 0.24 14.60 12.99
N LEU A 33 -0.45 14.71 11.85
CA LEU A 33 -0.02 14.21 10.54
C LEU A 33 1.18 15.00 9.97
N ASN A 34 2.39 14.66 10.41
CA ASN A 34 3.62 15.31 9.95
C ASN A 34 4.43 14.44 8.96
N THR A 35 4.28 13.13 9.04
CA THR A 35 5.03 12.16 8.23
C THR A 35 4.11 11.34 7.33
N SER A 36 4.61 10.89 6.17
CA SER A 36 3.88 9.95 5.30
C SER A 36 3.46 8.67 6.01
N GLU A 37 4.24 8.25 7.01
CA GLU A 37 3.96 7.07 7.83
C GLU A 37 2.80 7.32 8.81
N ASP A 38 2.72 8.53 9.39
CA ASP A 38 1.58 8.98 10.20
C ASP A 38 0.31 9.02 9.36
N VAL A 39 0.42 9.46 8.10
CA VAL A 39 -0.70 9.48 7.14
C VAL A 39 -1.21 8.08 6.85
N LEU A 40 -0.33 7.12 6.63
CA LEU A 40 -0.72 5.72 6.41
C LEU A 40 -1.44 5.14 7.64
N ASN A 41 -0.85 5.32 8.83
CA ASN A 41 -1.43 4.83 10.07
C ASN A 41 -2.78 5.50 10.38
N PHE A 42 -2.88 6.80 10.14
CA PHE A 42 -4.13 7.54 10.30
C PHE A 42 -5.19 7.06 9.30
N ASN A 43 -4.83 6.84 8.04
CA ASN A 43 -5.74 6.32 7.02
C ASN A 43 -6.29 4.94 7.39
N GLU A 44 -5.44 4.04 7.90
CA GLU A 44 -5.88 2.73 8.40
C GLU A 44 -6.79 2.83 9.63
N LYS A 45 -6.59 3.83 10.48
CA LYS A 45 -7.39 4.05 11.69
C LYS A 45 -8.71 4.77 11.44
N LEU A 46 -8.73 5.68 10.46
CA LEU A 46 -9.88 6.50 10.09
C LEU A 46 -10.87 5.72 9.23
N PHE A 47 -10.35 4.90 8.32
CA PHE A 47 -11.11 3.94 7.54
C PHE A 47 -10.83 2.58 8.14
N GLU A 48 -11.64 2.16 9.11
CA GLU A 48 -11.63 0.78 9.58
C GLU A 48 -11.90 -0.11 8.36
N GLN A 49 -10.82 -0.62 7.75
CA GLN A 49 -10.92 -1.25 6.44
C GLN A 49 -11.58 -2.61 6.66
N SER A 50 -12.86 -2.70 6.32
CA SER A 50 -13.55 -3.98 6.16
C SER A 50 -12.67 -4.93 5.33
N LYS A 51 -12.74 -6.25 5.58
CA LYS A 51 -11.96 -7.24 4.82
C LYS A 51 -12.08 -7.05 3.30
N GLU A 52 -13.24 -6.58 2.83
CA GLU A 52 -13.49 -6.24 1.43
C GLU A 52 -12.71 -5.01 0.97
N THR A 53 -12.68 -3.93 1.75
CA THR A 53 -11.91 -2.71 1.49
C THR A 53 -10.41 -3.00 1.45
N GLN A 54 -9.91 -3.82 2.39
CA GLN A 54 -8.50 -4.26 2.36
C GLN A 54 -8.17 -5.07 1.09
N LYS A 55 -9.09 -5.96 0.68
CA LYS A 55 -8.94 -6.77 -0.55
C LYS A 55 -8.96 -5.89 -1.80
N ASN A 56 -9.80 -4.86 -1.84
CA ASN A 56 -9.86 -3.91 -2.95
C ASN A 56 -8.64 -2.99 -2.98
N ASN A 57 -8.22 -2.42 -1.85
CA ASN A 57 -7.01 -1.61 -1.76
C ASN A 57 -5.76 -2.39 -2.18
N GLN A 58 -5.69 -3.68 -1.86
CA GLN A 58 -4.58 -4.53 -2.28
C GLN A 58 -4.56 -4.78 -3.80
N LYS A 59 -5.71 -4.79 -4.47
CA LYS A 59 -5.81 -4.84 -5.95
C LYS A 59 -5.44 -3.51 -6.61
N LEU A 60 -5.69 -2.39 -5.92
CA LEU A 60 -5.39 -1.03 -6.38
C LEU A 60 -3.91 -0.63 -6.14
N LYS A 61 -3.11 -1.50 -5.51
CA LYS A 61 -1.66 -1.28 -5.42
C LYS A 61 -1.04 -1.42 -6.81
N THR A 62 -0.72 -0.27 -7.39
CA THR A 62 0.14 -0.21 -8.58
C THR A 62 1.57 -0.50 -8.14
N TYR A 63 2.09 -1.65 -8.54
CA TYR A 63 3.50 -1.98 -8.32
C TYR A 63 4.31 -1.38 -9.47
N ASP A 64 5.28 -0.53 -9.14
CA ASP A 64 6.25 -0.05 -10.11
C ASP A 64 7.11 -1.22 -10.62
N LYS A 65 7.47 -1.20 -11.90
CA LYS A 65 8.32 -2.21 -12.55
C LYS A 65 9.59 -2.50 -11.76
N LYS A 66 10.24 -1.47 -11.20
CA LYS A 66 11.44 -1.62 -10.36
C LYS A 66 11.17 -2.45 -9.10
N THR A 67 9.99 -2.26 -8.50
CA THR A 67 9.58 -2.99 -7.29
C THR A 67 9.29 -4.45 -7.61
N MET A 68 8.63 -4.72 -8.75
CA MET A 68 8.33 -6.08 -9.22
C MET A 68 9.63 -6.87 -9.44
N LEU A 69 10.60 -6.30 -10.16
CA LEU A 69 11.91 -6.91 -10.39
C LEU A 69 12.68 -7.17 -9.10
N LYS A 70 12.72 -6.19 -8.18
CA LYS A 70 13.40 -6.33 -6.89
C LYS A 70 12.81 -7.47 -6.05
N LEU A 71 11.49 -7.63 -6.06
CA LEU A 71 10.81 -8.74 -5.38
C LEU A 71 11.15 -10.10 -6.00
N LEU A 72 11.19 -10.19 -7.34
CA LEU A 72 11.59 -11.42 -8.04
C LEU A 72 13.05 -11.78 -7.76
N GLN A 73 13.96 -10.80 -7.75
CA GLN A 73 15.37 -10.99 -7.38
C GLN A 73 15.50 -11.47 -5.93
N TYR A 74 14.76 -10.86 -5.00
CA TYR A 74 14.74 -11.28 -3.61
C TYR A 74 14.21 -12.72 -3.46
N GLN A 75 13.20 -13.11 -4.23
CA GLN A 75 12.70 -14.49 -4.26
C GLN A 75 13.78 -15.48 -4.70
N LYS A 76 14.50 -15.19 -5.80
CA LYS A 76 15.57 -16.07 -6.32
C LYS A 76 16.77 -16.12 -5.39
N LYS A 77 17.23 -14.97 -4.89
CA LYS A 77 18.38 -14.86 -3.98
C LYS A 77 18.24 -15.71 -2.72
N HIS A 78 17.02 -15.80 -2.18
CA HIS A 78 16.75 -16.54 -0.96
C HIS A 78 16.05 -17.89 -1.19
N GLY A 79 15.79 -18.28 -2.44
CA GLY A 79 15.08 -19.53 -2.76
C GLY A 79 13.65 -19.61 -2.21
N PHE A 80 12.98 -18.46 -2.01
CA PHE A 80 11.64 -18.46 -1.41
C PHE A 80 10.58 -19.01 -2.36
N SER A 81 9.63 -19.74 -1.79
CA SER A 81 8.44 -20.18 -2.53
C SER A 81 7.53 -19.01 -2.88
N THR A 82 6.83 -19.12 -4.00
CA THR A 82 5.78 -18.16 -4.41
C THR A 82 4.69 -18.05 -3.34
N SER A 83 4.39 -19.13 -2.61
CA SER A 83 3.47 -19.14 -1.47
C SER A 83 3.95 -18.31 -0.28
N TYR A 84 5.25 -18.27 -0.01
CA TYR A 84 5.82 -17.44 1.04
C TYR A 84 5.78 -15.95 0.67
N MET A 85 6.24 -15.62 -0.55
CA MET A 85 6.20 -14.25 -1.07
C MET A 85 4.76 -13.72 -1.13
N SER A 86 3.81 -14.58 -1.52
CA SER A 86 2.39 -14.25 -1.57
C SER A 86 1.84 -13.85 -0.21
N ARG A 87 2.17 -14.60 0.85
CA ARG A 87 1.74 -14.29 2.22
C ARG A 87 2.43 -13.04 2.76
N LYS A 88 3.75 -12.93 2.60
CA LYS A 88 4.55 -11.82 3.14
C LYS A 88 4.16 -10.47 2.54
N TYR A 89 3.96 -10.42 1.22
CA TYR A 89 3.67 -9.18 0.51
C TYR A 89 2.19 -9.00 0.15
N LYS A 90 1.33 -9.97 0.54
CA LYS A 90 -0.10 -10.01 0.19
C LYS A 90 -0.34 -9.89 -1.33
N ILE A 91 0.53 -10.52 -2.12
CA ILE A 91 0.43 -10.56 -3.60
C ILE A 91 -0.11 -11.93 -3.99
N SER A 92 -0.99 -12.01 -4.98
CA SER A 92 -1.50 -13.32 -5.40
C SER A 92 -0.40 -14.17 -6.04
N ARG A 93 -0.43 -15.49 -5.84
CA ARG A 93 0.51 -16.43 -6.46
C ARG A 93 0.50 -16.33 -7.98
N THR A 94 -0.67 -16.10 -8.57
CA THR A 94 -0.84 -15.93 -10.02
C THR A 94 -0.24 -14.63 -10.51
N THR A 95 -0.33 -13.55 -9.73
CA THR A 95 0.34 -12.27 -10.03
C THR A 95 1.86 -12.45 -10.02
N LEU A 96 2.42 -13.12 -9.01
CA LEU A 96 3.86 -13.42 -8.96
C LEU A 96 4.33 -14.30 -10.13
N ALA A 97 3.53 -15.32 -10.48
CA ALA A 97 3.82 -16.16 -11.64
C ALA A 97 3.79 -15.36 -12.96
N LYS A 98 2.78 -14.48 -13.13
CA LYS A 98 2.72 -13.57 -14.29
C LYS A 98 3.94 -12.66 -14.35
N TRP A 99 4.34 -12.05 -13.22
CA TRP A 99 5.52 -11.18 -13.20
C TRP A 99 6.78 -11.95 -13.59
N LYS A 100 6.93 -13.19 -13.11
CA LYS A 100 8.09 -14.01 -13.47
C LYS A 100 8.18 -14.24 -14.98
N ILE A 101 7.05 -14.52 -15.64
CA ILE A 101 6.98 -14.71 -17.10
C ILE A 101 7.22 -13.39 -17.83
N THR A 102 6.51 -12.31 -17.44
CA THR A 102 6.58 -11.00 -18.10
C THR A 102 7.97 -10.36 -18.01
N PHE A 103 8.70 -10.62 -16.92
CA PHE A 103 10.02 -10.06 -16.70
C PHE A 103 11.15 -11.09 -16.85
N GLU A 104 10.88 -12.27 -17.43
CA GLU A 104 11.89 -13.34 -17.56
C GLU A 104 13.09 -12.86 -18.39
N GLU A 105 12.85 -12.15 -19.50
CA GLU A 105 13.89 -11.61 -20.37
C GLU A 105 14.71 -10.50 -19.68
N GLU A 106 14.06 -9.57 -18.99
CA GLU A 106 14.75 -8.49 -18.25
C GLU A 106 15.51 -9.01 -17.02
N PHE A 107 15.03 -10.12 -16.46
CA PHE A 107 15.64 -10.76 -15.31
C PHE A 107 16.88 -11.58 -15.70
N GLU A 108 16.89 -12.21 -16.87
CA GLU A 108 18.09 -12.86 -17.42
C GLU A 108 19.06 -11.85 -18.07
N ALA A 109 18.60 -10.68 -18.51
CA ALA A 109 19.47 -9.59 -18.98
C ALA A 109 20.20 -8.83 -17.85
N LEU A 110 19.77 -8.99 -16.60
CA LEU A 110 20.43 -8.46 -15.38
C LEU A 110 21.46 -9.45 -14.79
N LYS A 111 21.77 -10.51 -15.52
CA LYS A 111 22.72 -11.57 -15.16
C LYS A 111 24.12 -11.21 -15.64
#